data_AF-A0A7V8X3Y6-F1
#
_entry.id   AF-A0A7V8X3Y6-F1
#
_cell.length_a   1.000
_cell.length_b   1.000
_cell.length_c   1.000
_cell.angle_alpha   90.00
_cell.angle_beta   90.00
_cell.angle_gamma   90.00
#
_symmetry.space_group_name_H-M   'P 1'
#
loop_
_entity.id
_entity.type
_entity.pdbx_description
1 polymer ?
#
loop_
_entity_poly.entity_id
_entity_poly.type
_entity_poly.pdbx_seq_one_letter_code
_entity_poly.pdbx_strand_id
1 'polypeptide(L)'
;APAPTAGSVEEAVQAWFADVDAQAREVARCESGLNPGAVSSGGRNHGLFQINDVHRSAFTSVTGQPWSSVYSAYYNAQYARYLYDDAGWQPWACRP
;
A
#
# COMPACT_ATOMS: atom_id res chain seq x y z
N ALA A 1 3.93 21.98 16.25
CA ALA A 1 3.95 21.79 14.79
C ALA A 1 2.98 20.67 14.45
N PRO A 2 2.16 20.77 13.38
CA PRO A 2 1.39 19.61 12.94
C PRO A 2 2.37 18.53 12.45
N ALA A 3 2.08 17.27 12.79
CA ALA A 3 2.79 16.12 12.22
C ALA A 3 2.69 16.19 10.67
N PRO A 4 3.69 15.71 9.92
CA PRO A 4 3.61 15.71 8.47
C PRO A 4 2.35 14.94 8.08
N THR A 5 1.41 15.64 7.45
CA THR A 5 0.25 15.01 6.82
C THR A 5 0.81 13.95 5.88
N ALA A 6 0.32 12.72 6.02
CA ALA A 6 0.53 11.68 5.01
C ALA A 6 0.35 12.34 3.64
N GLY A 7 1.38 12.26 2.78
CA GLY A 7 1.26 12.78 1.42
C GLY A 7 -0.01 12.25 0.78
N SER A 8 -0.59 13.02 -0.14
CA SER A 8 -1.72 12.59 -0.95
C SER A 8 -1.49 11.17 -1.49
N VAL A 9 -2.56 10.41 -1.77
CA VAL A 9 -2.43 9.05 -2.34
C VAL A 9 -1.53 9.06 -3.57
N GLU A 10 -1.64 10.13 -4.35
CA GLU A 10 -0.84 10.41 -5.53
C GLU A 10 0.64 10.59 -5.23
N GLU A 11 1.01 11.33 -4.19
CA GLU A 11 2.41 11.49 -3.73
C GLU A 11 2.97 10.19 -3.17
N ALA A 12 2.16 9.42 -2.44
CA ALA A 12 2.57 8.13 -1.88
C ALA A 12 2.88 7.11 -2.99
N VAL A 13 2.02 7.01 -4.01
CA VAL A 13 2.26 6.14 -5.17
C VAL A 13 3.48 6.64 -5.95
N GLN A 14 3.57 7.94 -6.22
CA GLN A 14 4.71 8.52 -6.94
C GLN A 14 6.05 8.29 -6.23
N ALA A 15 6.08 8.31 -4.89
CA ALA A 15 7.29 8.12 -4.11
C ALA A 15 7.90 6.71 -4.26
N TRP A 16 7.06 5.68 -4.45
CA TRP A 16 7.50 4.28 -4.44
C TRP A 16 7.36 3.55 -5.77
N PHE A 17 6.52 4.06 -6.68
CA PHE A 17 6.20 3.43 -7.96
C PHE A 17 6.43 4.37 -9.14
N ALA A 18 7.34 5.34 -9.06
CA ALA A 18 7.57 6.33 -10.12
C ALA A 18 7.79 5.72 -11.53
N ASP A 19 8.40 4.54 -11.61
CA ASP A 19 8.66 3.76 -12.82
C ASP A 19 7.42 3.06 -13.40
N VAL A 20 6.41 2.79 -12.59
CA VAL A 20 5.16 2.09 -12.96
C VAL A 20 3.91 2.78 -12.40
N ASP A 21 3.95 4.11 -12.26
CA ASP A 21 3.00 4.92 -11.50
C ASP A 21 1.55 4.71 -11.98
N ALA A 22 1.34 4.70 -13.30
CA ALA A 22 0.02 4.45 -13.89
C ALA A 22 -0.56 3.09 -13.50
N GLN A 23 0.26 2.02 -13.55
CA GLN A 23 -0.16 0.67 -13.16
C GLN A 23 -0.46 0.60 -11.66
N ALA A 24 0.40 1.21 -10.84
CA ALA A 24 0.21 1.24 -9.39
C ALA A 24 -1.08 1.95 -8.98
N ARG A 25 -1.43 3.06 -9.66
CA ARG A 25 -2.70 3.76 -9.47
C ARG A 25 -3.91 2.95 -9.90
N GLU A 26 -3.80 2.17 -10.98
CA GLU A 26 -4.86 1.27 -11.44
C GLU A 26 -5.12 0.16 -10.41
N VAL A 27 -4.06 -0.49 -9.93
CA VAL A 27 -4.13 -1.50 -8.87
C VAL A 27 -4.76 -0.90 -7.60
N ALA A 28 -4.23 0.22 -7.10
CA ALA A 28 -4.74 0.87 -5.90
C ALA A 28 -6.21 1.32 -6.03
N ARG A 29 -6.61 1.77 -7.22
CA ARG A 29 -8.01 2.12 -7.50
C ARG A 29 -8.92 0.90 -7.47
N CYS A 30 -8.50 -0.22 -8.05
CA CYS A 30 -9.31 -1.43 -8.06
C CYS A 30 -9.37 -2.11 -6.68
N GLU A 31 -8.24 -2.15 -5.97
CA GLU A 31 -8.13 -2.82 -4.65
C GLU A 31 -8.86 -2.06 -3.54
N SER A 32 -8.74 -0.73 -3.50
CA SER A 32 -9.27 0.08 -2.38
C SER A 32 -10.16 1.25 -2.80
N GLY A 33 -10.30 1.54 -4.09
CA GLY A 33 -10.90 2.80 -4.54
C GLY A 33 -10.04 4.01 -4.21
N LEU A 34 -8.70 3.85 -4.16
CA LEU A 34 -7.74 4.86 -3.71
C LEU A 34 -7.99 5.30 -2.26
N ASN A 35 -8.45 4.39 -1.39
CA ASN A 35 -8.74 4.67 0.01
C ASN A 35 -7.71 4.01 0.95
N PRO A 36 -6.79 4.78 1.56
CA PRO A 36 -5.82 4.24 2.53
C PRO A 36 -6.43 3.64 3.79
N GLY A 37 -7.69 3.95 4.11
CA GLY A 37 -8.42 3.37 5.24
C GLY A 37 -9.23 2.13 4.89
N ALA A 38 -9.16 1.62 3.66
CA ALA A 38 -9.95 0.48 3.23
C ALA A 38 -9.59 -0.80 4.00
N VAL A 39 -10.63 -1.57 4.35
CA VAL A 39 -10.49 -2.92 4.92
C VAL A 39 -11.44 -3.83 4.16
N SER A 40 -10.96 -4.98 3.68
CA SER A 40 -11.81 -5.94 2.97
C SER A 40 -12.93 -6.47 3.87
N SER A 41 -14.01 -6.97 3.27
CA SER A 41 -15.18 -7.51 4.03
C SER A 41 -14.81 -8.65 4.99
N GLY A 42 -13.79 -9.43 4.67
CA GLY A 42 -13.24 -10.48 5.54
C GLY A 42 -12.29 -9.99 6.64
N GLY A 43 -11.96 -8.69 6.65
CA GLY A 43 -11.10 -8.07 7.66
C GLY A 43 -9.61 -8.41 7.56
N ARG A 44 -9.16 -8.93 6.41
CA ARG A 44 -7.79 -9.46 6.24
C ARG A 44 -6.89 -8.60 5.37
N ASN A 45 -7.44 -7.77 4.49
CA ASN A 45 -6.66 -6.93 3.59
C ASN A 45 -6.84 -5.46 3.97
N HIS A 46 -5.75 -4.70 3.99
CA HIS A 46 -5.71 -3.39 4.61
C HIS A 46 -5.04 -2.33 3.73
N GLY A 47 -5.66 -1.16 3.71
CA GLY A 47 -5.15 0.07 3.15
C GLY A 47 -5.11 0.11 1.62
N LEU A 48 -4.31 1.05 1.11
CA LEU A 48 -4.32 1.50 -0.28
C LEU A 48 -4.13 0.35 -1.30
N PHE A 49 -3.17 -0.54 -1.05
CA PHE A 49 -2.85 -1.71 -1.85
C PHE A 49 -3.36 -3.03 -1.24
N GLN A 50 -4.31 -2.96 -0.30
CA GLN A 50 -4.97 -4.14 0.28
C GLN A 50 -3.99 -5.21 0.78
N ILE A 51 -2.99 -4.80 1.57
CA ILE A 51 -1.98 -5.69 2.14
C ILE A 51 -2.62 -6.66 3.14
N ASN A 52 -2.38 -7.96 2.95
CA ASN A 52 -2.93 -9.00 3.82
C ASN A 52 -2.28 -8.99 5.22
N ASP A 53 -3.07 -9.27 6.27
CA ASP A 53 -2.65 -9.23 7.67
C ASP A 53 -1.59 -10.28 8.06
N VAL A 54 -1.39 -11.32 7.25
CA VAL A 54 -0.25 -12.25 7.39
C VAL A 54 1.10 -11.55 7.27
N HIS A 55 1.16 -10.39 6.62
CA HIS A 55 2.36 -9.60 6.43
C HIS A 55 2.69 -8.65 7.58
N ARG A 56 1.93 -8.65 8.69
CA ARG A 56 2.12 -7.74 9.83
C ARG A 56 3.55 -7.60 10.33
N SER A 57 4.22 -8.74 10.53
CA SER A 57 5.60 -8.77 11.01
C SER A 57 6.57 -8.21 9.97
N ALA A 58 6.46 -8.66 8.72
CA ALA A 58 7.31 -8.21 7.61
C ALA A 58 7.12 -6.71 7.31
N PHE A 59 5.88 -6.21 7.34
CA PHE A 59 5.59 -4.79 7.20
C PHE A 59 6.37 -3.96 8.22
N THR A 60 6.36 -4.38 9.49
CA THR A 60 7.09 -3.68 10.55
C THR A 60 8.60 -3.70 10.30
N SER A 61 9.13 -4.84 9.86
CA SER A 61 10.56 -4.98 9.55
C SER A 61 11.01 -4.15 8.34
N VAL A 62 10.18 -4.07 7.29
CA VAL A 62 10.54 -3.39 6.03
C VAL A 62 10.36 -1.88 6.14
N THR A 63 9.28 -1.43 6.78
CA THR A 63 8.94 0.01 6.87
C THR A 63 9.53 0.68 8.11
N GLY A 64 9.92 -0.10 9.12
CA GLY A 64 10.30 0.41 10.44
C GLY A 64 9.12 0.99 11.23
N GLN A 65 7.88 0.75 10.82
CA GLN A 65 6.67 1.32 11.42
C GLN A 65 5.76 0.25 12.01
N PRO A 66 4.99 0.54 13.07
CA PRO A 66 4.01 -0.39 13.59
C PRO A 66 2.92 -0.70 12.54
N TRP A 67 2.28 -1.87 12.65
CA TRP A 67 1.21 -2.28 11.71
C TRP A 67 0.05 -1.27 11.59
N SER A 68 -0.24 -0.48 12.62
CA SER A 68 -1.24 0.59 12.52
C SER A 68 -0.95 1.59 11.38
N SER A 69 0.31 1.72 10.99
CA SER A 69 0.74 2.54 9.86
C SER A 69 0.43 1.93 8.49
N VAL A 70 -0.14 0.71 8.41
CA VAL A 70 -0.65 0.12 7.15
C VAL A 70 -1.74 0.98 6.51
N TYR A 71 -2.39 1.86 7.27
CA TYR A 71 -3.39 2.82 6.78
C TYR A 71 -2.80 4.17 6.35
N SER A 72 -1.48 4.36 6.53
CA SER A 72 -0.77 5.46 5.87
C SER A 72 -0.57 5.11 4.42
N ALA A 73 -1.04 5.96 3.50
CA ALA A 73 -0.84 5.77 2.06
C ALA A 73 0.64 5.52 1.74
N TYR A 74 1.55 6.29 2.35
CA TYR A 74 2.98 6.21 2.12
C TYR A 74 3.59 4.88 2.56
N TYR A 75 3.33 4.42 3.79
CA TYR A 75 3.91 3.17 4.29
C TYR A 75 3.23 1.93 3.69
N ASN A 76 1.94 2.03 3.35
CA ASN A 76 1.27 1.01 2.57
C ASN A 76 1.90 0.87 1.17
N ALA A 77 2.14 1.98 0.48
CA ALA A 77 2.82 2.01 -0.82
C ALA A 77 4.28 1.52 -0.73
N GLN A 78 5.02 1.89 0.33
CA GLN A 78 6.37 1.37 0.57
C GLN A 78 6.39 -0.15 0.66
N TYR A 79 5.50 -0.73 1.46
CA TYR A 79 5.45 -2.18 1.61
C TYR A 79 4.89 -2.88 0.36
N ALA A 80 3.94 -2.27 -0.33
CA ALA A 80 3.48 -2.74 -1.63
C ALA A 80 4.65 -2.78 -2.64
N ARG A 81 5.53 -1.77 -2.64
CA ARG A 81 6.71 -1.77 -3.50
C ARG A 81 7.65 -2.92 -3.18
N TYR A 82 7.88 -3.22 -1.91
CA TYR A 82 8.65 -4.39 -1.51
C TYR A 82 8.08 -5.71 -2.05
N LEU A 83 6.75 -5.91 -1.97
CA LEU A 83 6.10 -7.10 -2.54
C LEU A 83 6.17 -7.12 -4.07
N TYR A 84 6.04 -5.96 -4.71
CA TYR A 84 6.15 -5.82 -6.16
C TYR A 84 7.56 -6.16 -6.66
N ASP A 85 8.61 -5.72 -5.98
CA ASP A 85 9.99 -6.01 -6.37
C ASP A 85 10.31 -7.53 -6.27
N ASP A 86 9.61 -8.27 -5.41
CA ASP A 86 9.76 -9.73 -5.25
C ASP A 86 8.94 -10.53 -6.29
N ALA A 87 7.69 -10.14 -6.54
CA ALA A 87 6.73 -10.98 -7.29
C ALA A 87 6.03 -10.26 -8.45
N GLY A 88 6.39 -9.01 -8.75
CA GLY A 88 5.63 -8.14 -9.63
C GLY A 88 4.20 -7.94 -9.14
N TRP A 89 3.24 -7.76 -10.05
CA TRP A 89 1.82 -7.57 -9.69
C TRP A 89 1.08 -8.87 -9.31
N GLN A 90 1.73 -10.04 -9.32
CA GLN A 90 1.08 -11.33 -9.05
C GLN A 90 0.30 -11.41 -7.70
N PRO A 91 0.75 -10.78 -6.60
CA PRO A 91 0.03 -10.83 -5.33
C PRO A 91 -1.34 -10.12 -5.33
N TRP A 92 -1.58 -9.23 -6.30
CA TRP A 92 -2.82 -8.46 -6.38
C TRP A 92 -3.86 -9.15 -7.28
N ALA A 93 -5.11 -9.10 -6.83
CA ALA A 93 -6.23 -9.62 -7.62
C ALA A 93 -6.47 -8.71 -8.82
N CYS A 94 -6.38 -7.40 -8.60
CA CYS A 94 -6.52 -6.35 -9.60
C CYS A 94 -5.19 -5.99 -10.30
N ARG A 95 -4.41 -6.99 -10.69
CA ARG A 95 -3.19 -6.76 -11.46
C ARG A 95 -3.50 -6.28 -12.90
N PRO A 96 -2.60 -5.52 -13.55
CA PRO A 96 -2.72 -5.14 -14.96
C PRO A 96 -2.74 -6.35 -15.91
#